data_AF-A0A414QAZ3-F1
#
_entry.id   AF-A0A414QAZ3-F1
#
_cell.length_a   1.000
_cell.length_b   1.000
_cell.length_c   1.000
_cell.angle_alpha   90.00
_cell.angle_beta   90.00
_cell.angle_gamma   90.00
#
_symmetry.space_group_name_H-M   'P 1'
#
loop_
_entity.id
_entity.type
_entity.pdbx_description
1 polymer ?
#
loop_
_entity_poly.entity_id
_entity_poly.type
_entity_poly.pdbx_seq_one_letter_code
_entity_poly.pdbx_strand_id
1 'polypeptide(L)'
;MNDLTDHITRRQFNMMFDSFEAYDVQETRRVSREEGRIESERAGRIEGKRAGRIEGEQLYLIKQIIKRIIKNSPVSQIATDLMEPLDTIQPIYDLAMKQAPDFDTEKILDQLIPKTTESLSK
;
A
#
# COMPACT_ATOMS: atom_id res chain seq x y z
N MET A 1 58.48 20.31 39.91
CA MET A 1 57.32 20.34 39.00
C MET A 1 57.41 19.11 38.11
N ASN A 2 56.28 18.41 37.95
CA ASN A 2 56.06 17.22 37.11
C ASN A 2 56.31 15.83 37.76
N ASP A 3 55.69 15.56 38.90
CA ASP A 3 55.58 14.17 39.39
C ASP A 3 54.17 13.80 39.92
N LEU A 4 53.18 14.67 39.70
CA LEU A 4 51.78 14.41 40.06
C LEU A 4 50.92 14.04 38.85
N THR A 5 51.42 14.24 37.63
CA THR A 5 50.63 14.09 36.40
C THR A 5 50.80 12.71 35.74
N ASP A 6 51.75 11.89 36.17
CA ASP A 6 52.06 10.62 35.48
C ASP A 6 51.33 9.39 36.05
N HIS A 7 50.69 9.52 37.21
CA HIS A 7 50.05 8.38 37.89
C HIS A 7 48.53 8.25 37.67
N ILE A 8 47.93 9.11 36.86
CA ILE A 8 46.49 9.08 36.56
C ILE A 8 46.26 8.79 35.07
N THR A 9 46.88 7.76 34.50
CA THR A 9 46.60 7.43 33.08
C THR A 9 46.43 5.95 32.76
N ARG A 10 46.64 5.02 33.70
CA ARG A 10 46.57 3.59 33.34
C ARG A 10 45.73 2.67 34.22
N ARG A 11 45.25 3.09 35.40
CA ARG A 11 44.51 2.18 36.29
C ARG A 11 43.07 2.57 36.65
N GLN A 12 42.65 3.81 36.35
CA GLN A 12 41.26 4.23 36.54
C GLN A 12 40.38 4.05 35.29
N PHE A 13 40.98 3.84 34.12
CA PHE A 13 40.21 3.60 32.90
C PHE A 13 39.50 2.25 32.90
N ASN A 14 40.04 1.24 33.59
CA ASN A 14 39.41 -0.08 33.68
C ASN A 14 38.13 -0.09 34.53
N MET A 15 38.04 0.72 35.60
CA MET A 15 36.85 0.72 36.47
C MET A 15 35.69 1.54 35.89
N MET A 16 35.91 2.35 34.85
CA MET A 16 34.86 3.15 34.22
C MET A 16 34.01 2.33 33.22
N PHE A 17 34.52 1.16 32.81
CA PHE A 17 33.83 0.21 31.94
C PHE A 17 33.05 -0.87 32.71
N ASP A 18 33.31 -1.04 34.01
CA ASP A 18 32.54 -1.98 34.85
C ASP A 18 31.14 -1.46 35.21
N SER A 19 30.87 -0.16 34.95
CA SER A 19 29.58 0.51 35.15
C SER A 19 28.89 0.92 33.85
N PHE A 20 29.40 0.51 32.68
CA PHE A 20 28.66 0.68 31.44
C PHE A 20 27.71 -0.52 31.35
N GLU A 21 26.42 -0.31 31.61
CA GLU A 21 25.40 -1.24 31.14
C GLU A 21 25.74 -1.52 29.68
N ALA A 22 26.20 -2.74 29.39
CA ALA A 22 26.64 -3.11 28.07
C ALA A 22 25.44 -3.00 27.15
N TYR A 23 25.26 -1.82 26.55
CA TYR A 23 24.33 -1.59 25.46
C TYR A 23 24.76 -2.60 24.40
N ASP A 24 24.02 -3.70 24.30
CA ASP A 24 24.38 -4.77 23.38
C ASP A 24 24.08 -4.25 21.98
N VAL A 25 25.07 -3.59 21.39
CA VAL A 25 25.00 -3.05 20.03
C VAL A 25 24.73 -4.13 19.00
N GLN A 26 24.97 -5.41 19.32
CA GLN A 26 24.58 -6.55 18.48
C GLN A 26 23.10 -6.85 18.64
N GLU A 27 22.58 -6.84 19.87
CA GLU A 27 21.15 -6.97 20.15
C GLU A 27 20.35 -5.83 19.50
N THR A 28 20.79 -4.58 19.63
CA THR A 28 20.12 -3.42 19.00
C THR A 28 20.06 -3.56 17.47
N ARG A 29 21.16 -4.00 16.83
CA ARG A 29 21.19 -4.26 15.37
C ARG A 29 20.30 -5.43 14.96
N ARG A 30 20.20 -6.46 15.80
CA ARG A 30 19.35 -7.63 15.57
C ARG A 30 17.87 -7.25 15.69
N VAL A 31 17.52 -6.49 16.71
CA VAL A 31 16.17 -5.97 16.94
C VAL A 31 15.74 -5.06 15.78
N SER A 32 16.55 -4.08 15.36
CA SER A 32 16.17 -3.18 14.26
C SER A 32 15.98 -3.88 12.91
N ARG A 33 16.75 -4.94 12.59
CA ARG A 33 16.55 -5.73 11.36
C ARG A 33 15.27 -6.55 11.42
N GLU A 34 15.00 -7.14 12.58
CA GLU A 34 13.80 -7.94 12.79
C GLU A 34 12.55 -7.06 12.80
N GLU A 35 12.62 -5.87 13.41
CA GLU A 35 11.58 -4.85 13.35
C GLU A 35 11.31 -4.40 11.91
N GLY A 36 12.35 -4.11 11.11
CA GLY A 36 12.18 -3.74 9.70
C GLY A 36 11.60 -4.87 8.83
N ARG A 37 11.92 -6.13 9.13
CA ARG A 37 11.30 -7.30 8.47
C ARG A 37 9.82 -7.42 8.85
N ILE A 38 9.51 -7.30 10.14
CA ILE A 38 8.12 -7.38 10.64
C ILE A 38 7.28 -6.22 10.10
N GLU A 39 7.85 -5.01 10.04
CA GLU A 39 7.20 -3.83 9.50
C GLU A 39 6.91 -3.99 8.00
N SER A 40 7.89 -4.45 7.21
CA SER A 40 7.68 -4.68 5.78
C SER A 40 6.66 -5.78 5.49
N GLU A 41 6.66 -6.88 6.25
CA GLU A 41 5.63 -7.91 6.14
C GLU A 41 4.24 -7.42 6.55
N ARG A 42 4.15 -6.62 7.61
CA ARG A 42 2.88 -6.01 8.04
C ARG A 42 2.37 -5.03 6.99
N ALA A 43 3.24 -4.16 6.47
CA ALA A 43 2.92 -3.21 5.41
C ALA A 43 2.40 -3.93 4.17
N GLY A 44 3.12 -4.96 3.68
CA GLY A 44 2.70 -5.74 2.51
C GLY A 44 1.36 -6.46 2.69
N ARG A 45 1.08 -7.02 3.89
CA ARG A 45 -0.24 -7.62 4.17
C ARG A 45 -1.36 -6.58 4.22
N ILE A 46 -1.10 -5.38 4.75
CA ILE A 46 -2.10 -4.31 4.82
C ILE A 46 -2.39 -3.78 3.41
N GLU A 47 -1.34 -3.56 2.62
CA GLU A 47 -1.44 -3.10 1.23
C GLU A 47 -2.20 -4.11 0.37
N GLY A 48 -1.83 -5.40 0.41
CA GLY A 48 -2.53 -6.44 -0.35
C GLY A 48 -4.01 -6.59 0.03
N LYS A 49 -4.35 -6.47 1.33
CA LYS A 49 -5.76 -6.46 1.77
C LYS A 49 -6.53 -5.24 1.28
N ARG A 50 -5.89 -4.06 1.24
CA ARG A 50 -6.51 -2.83 0.72
C ARG A 50 -6.73 -2.94 -0.79
N ALA A 51 -5.71 -3.37 -1.54
CA ALA A 51 -5.79 -3.55 -2.99
C ALA A 51 -6.92 -4.52 -3.37
N GLY A 52 -6.98 -5.70 -2.76
CA GLY A 52 -8.04 -6.68 -3.04
C GLY A 52 -9.44 -6.20 -2.66
N ARG A 53 -9.57 -5.35 -1.64
CA ARG A 53 -10.86 -4.73 -1.30
C ARG A 53 -11.30 -3.72 -2.36
N ILE A 54 -10.38 -2.86 -2.82
CA ILE A 54 -10.65 -1.84 -3.83
C ILE A 54 -11.03 -2.52 -5.16
N GLU A 55 -10.27 -3.54 -5.58
CA GLU A 55 -10.60 -4.34 -6.76
C GLU A 55 -11.99 -5.00 -6.64
N GLY A 56 -12.30 -5.58 -5.49
CA GLY A 56 -13.61 -6.18 -5.24
C GLY A 56 -14.77 -5.19 -5.34
N GLU A 57 -14.61 -3.98 -4.81
CA GLU A 57 -15.61 -2.91 -4.90
C GLU A 57 -15.79 -2.44 -6.36
N GLN A 58 -14.71 -2.28 -7.12
CA GLN A 58 -14.76 -1.95 -8.55
C GLN A 58 -15.45 -3.04 -9.38
N LEU A 59 -15.09 -4.31 -9.18
CA LEU A 59 -15.75 -5.46 -9.84
C LEU A 59 -17.25 -5.51 -9.53
N TYR A 60 -17.63 -5.21 -8.30
CA TYR A 60 -19.04 -5.15 -7.92
C TYR A 60 -19.77 -4.03 -8.68
N LEU A 61 -19.18 -2.84 -8.78
CA LEU A 61 -19.76 -1.72 -9.54
C LEU A 61 -19.93 -2.08 -11.03
N ILE A 62 -18.89 -2.65 -11.65
CA ILE A 62 -18.93 -3.09 -13.06
C ILE A 62 -20.07 -4.10 -13.28
N LYS A 63 -20.19 -5.12 -12.40
CA LYS A 63 -21.28 -6.10 -12.46
C LYS A 63 -22.66 -5.44 -12.41
N GLN A 64 -22.83 -4.45 -11.53
CA GLN A 64 -24.10 -3.75 -11.37
C GLN A 64 -24.45 -2.87 -12.57
N ILE A 65 -23.45 -2.30 -13.24
CA ILE A 65 -23.63 -1.52 -14.48
C ILE A 65 -24.02 -2.46 -15.64
N ILE A 66 -23.26 -3.55 -15.87
CA ILE A 66 -23.56 -4.56 -16.89
C ILE A 66 -24.99 -5.09 -16.73
N LYS A 67 -25.39 -5.43 -15.49
CA LYS A 67 -26.75 -5.91 -15.20
C LYS A 67 -27.83 -4.91 -15.61
N ARG A 68 -27.56 -3.60 -15.55
CA ARG A 68 -28.49 -2.55 -16.00
C ARG A 68 -28.42 -2.29 -17.50
N ILE A 69 -27.24 -2.43 -18.12
CA ILE A 69 -27.06 -2.40 -19.58
C ILE A 69 -27.91 -3.49 -20.23
N ILE A 70 -27.84 -4.73 -19.72
CA ILE A 70 -28.64 -5.87 -20.20
C ILE A 70 -30.16 -5.59 -20.05
N LYS A 71 -30.55 -4.80 -19.05
CA LYS A 71 -31.93 -4.34 -18.85
C LYS A 71 -32.32 -3.14 -19.73
N ASN A 72 -31.46 -2.70 -20.65
CA ASN A 72 -31.63 -1.51 -21.50
C ASN A 72 -31.86 -0.21 -20.71
N SER A 73 -31.26 -0.08 -19.52
CA SER A 73 -31.30 1.17 -18.76
C SER A 73 -30.30 2.18 -19.34
N PRO A 74 -30.68 3.45 -19.57
CA PRO A 74 -29.74 4.47 -20.05
C PRO A 74 -28.73 4.84 -18.97
N VAL A 75 -27.54 5.29 -19.38
CA VAL A 75 -26.42 5.63 -18.47
C VAL A 75 -26.82 6.63 -17.37
N SER A 76 -27.69 7.61 -17.68
CA SER A 76 -28.21 8.58 -16.71
C SER A 76 -29.04 7.94 -15.60
N GLN A 77 -29.88 6.96 -15.94
CA GLN A 77 -30.66 6.20 -14.96
C GLN A 77 -29.73 5.32 -14.13
N ILE A 78 -28.73 4.69 -14.76
CA ILE A 78 -27.76 3.85 -14.05
C ILE A 78 -27.00 4.66 -12.98
N ALA A 79 -26.51 5.85 -13.34
CA ALA A 79 -25.84 6.76 -12.41
C ALA A 79 -26.75 7.17 -11.25
N THR A 80 -28.01 7.51 -11.55
CA THR A 80 -29.00 7.86 -10.53
C THR A 80 -29.29 6.69 -9.59
N ASP A 81 -29.52 5.48 -10.12
CA ASP A 81 -29.83 4.28 -9.33
C ASP A 81 -28.66 3.80 -8.48
N LEU A 82 -27.43 4.02 -8.95
CA LEU A 82 -26.21 3.66 -8.23
C LEU A 82 -25.74 4.76 -7.28
N MET A 83 -26.33 5.95 -7.36
CA MET A 83 -25.87 7.15 -6.64
C MET A 83 -24.41 7.49 -6.92
N GLU A 84 -23.97 7.20 -8.15
CA GLU A 84 -22.60 7.42 -8.62
C GLU A 84 -22.59 8.52 -9.68
N PRO A 85 -21.51 9.31 -9.78
CA PRO A 85 -21.42 10.36 -10.78
C PRO A 85 -21.31 9.76 -12.19
N LEU A 86 -21.87 10.47 -13.17
CA LEU A 86 -21.78 10.09 -14.58
C LEU A 86 -20.34 9.90 -15.04
N ASP A 87 -19.41 10.72 -14.55
CA ASP A 87 -17.99 10.64 -14.89
C ASP A 87 -17.34 9.29 -14.48
N THR A 88 -17.88 8.63 -13.45
CA THR A 88 -17.44 7.29 -13.02
C THR A 88 -18.14 6.19 -13.79
N ILE A 89 -19.44 6.35 -14.08
CA ILE A 89 -20.25 5.32 -14.76
C ILE A 89 -19.96 5.25 -16.26
N GLN A 90 -19.79 6.40 -16.92
CA GLN A 90 -19.61 6.52 -18.37
C GLN A 90 -18.46 5.66 -18.92
N PRO A 91 -17.22 5.72 -18.39
CA PRO A 91 -16.13 4.90 -18.89
C PRO A 91 -16.40 3.39 -18.73
N ILE A 92 -17.02 2.98 -17.63
CA ILE A 92 -17.38 1.58 -17.40
C ILE A 92 -18.47 1.13 -18.39
N TYR A 93 -19.48 1.98 -18.62
CA TYR A 93 -20.55 1.71 -19.58
C TYR A 93 -19.99 1.54 -20.99
N ASP A 94 -19.12 2.45 -21.43
CA ASP A 94 -18.51 2.41 -22.76
C ASP A 94 -17.64 1.17 -22.95
N LEU A 95 -16.86 0.78 -21.93
CA LEU A 95 -16.07 -0.45 -21.94
C LEU A 95 -16.94 -1.70 -21.97
N ALA A 96 -18.03 -1.72 -21.19
CA ALA A 96 -18.97 -2.84 -21.17
C ALA A 96 -19.67 -3.03 -22.53
N MET A 97 -20.04 -1.94 -23.20
CA MET A 97 -20.64 -2.00 -24.54
C MET A 97 -19.66 -2.55 -25.60
N LYS A 98 -18.36 -2.28 -25.47
CA LYS A 98 -17.31 -2.85 -26.36
C LYS A 98 -17.12 -4.36 -26.15
N GLN A 99 -17.38 -4.85 -24.94
CA GLN A 99 -17.26 -6.28 -24.59
C GLN A 99 -18.57 -7.06 -24.78
N ALA A 100 -19.64 -6.42 -25.27
CA ALA A 100 -20.87 -7.14 -25.59
C ALA A 100 -20.63 -8.13 -26.75
N PRO A 101 -21.19 -9.36 -26.70
CA PRO A 101 -22.16 -9.87 -25.72
C PRO A 101 -21.56 -10.62 -24.52
N ASP A 102 -20.24 -10.83 -24.46
CA ASP A 102 -19.61 -11.66 -23.43
C ASP A 102 -19.52 -10.96 -22.06
N PHE A 103 -19.51 -9.61 -22.05
CA PHE A 103 -19.50 -8.75 -20.85
C PHE A 103 -18.48 -9.17 -19.78
N ASP A 104 -17.26 -9.48 -20.21
CA ASP A 104 -16.17 -9.93 -19.35
C ASP A 104 -15.77 -8.83 -18.35
N THR A 105 -16.15 -9.01 -17.08
CA THR A 105 -15.91 -8.07 -15.98
C THR A 105 -14.43 -7.83 -15.69
N GLU A 106 -13.59 -8.87 -15.79
CA GLU A 106 -12.17 -8.75 -15.48
C GLU A 106 -11.47 -7.91 -16.55
N LYS A 107 -11.79 -8.14 -17.83
CA LYS A 107 -11.26 -7.31 -18.93
C LYS A 107 -11.69 -5.86 -18.86
N ILE A 108 -12.88 -5.58 -18.30
CA ILE A 108 -13.35 -4.20 -18.10
C ILE A 108 -12.58 -3.56 -16.94
N LEU A 109 -12.38 -4.29 -15.84
CA LEU A 109 -11.56 -3.83 -14.72
C LEU A 109 -10.13 -3.51 -15.17
N ASP A 110 -9.48 -4.42 -15.89
CA ASP A 110 -8.11 -4.25 -16.39
C ASP A 110 -7.96 -3.02 -17.30
N GLN A 111 -9.00 -2.68 -18.07
CA GLN A 111 -9.03 -1.48 -18.92
C GLN A 111 -9.40 -0.21 -18.15
N LEU A 112 -10.08 -0.34 -17.02
CA LEU A 112 -10.51 0.76 -16.16
C LEU A 112 -9.41 1.19 -15.20
N ILE A 113 -8.62 0.25 -14.66
CA ILE A 113 -7.39 0.55 -13.91
C ILE A 113 -6.50 1.30 -14.89
N PRO A 114 -6.30 2.62 -14.73
CA PRO A 114 -5.49 3.33 -15.68
C PRO A 114 -4.06 2.79 -15.52
N LYS A 115 -3.28 2.87 -16.60
CA LYS A 115 -1.82 2.80 -16.52
C LYS A 115 -1.27 4.00 -15.74
N THR A 116 -1.72 4.21 -14.50
CA THR A 116 -1.28 5.27 -13.59
C THR A 116 0.06 4.88 -12.96
N THR A 117 1.01 4.54 -13.81
CA THR A 117 2.45 4.54 -13.52
C THR A 117 3.20 5.51 -14.43
N GLU A 118 2.51 6.47 -15.08
CA GLU A 118 3.15 7.55 -15.83
C GLU A 118 2.51 8.93 -15.52
N SER A 119 2.48 9.32 -14.24
CA SER A 119 2.40 10.74 -13.90
C SER A 119 2.96 11.05 -12.51
N LEU A 120 4.14 10.50 -12.20
CA LEU A 120 5.02 11.01 -11.14
C LEU A 120 6.38 11.32 -11.77
N SER A 121 6.37 12.25 -12.72
CA SER A 121 7.59 12.91 -13.21
C SER A 121 7.20 14.33 -13.62
N LYS A 122 7.22 15.24 -12.66
CA LYS A 122 7.52 16.66 -12.89
C LYS A 122 8.10 17.25 -11.61
#